data_AF-A0A822IXU7-F1
#
_entry.id   AF-A0A822IXU7-F1
#
_cell.length_a   1.000
_cell.length_b   1.000
_cell.length_c   1.000
_cell.angle_alpha   90.00
_cell.angle_beta   90.00
_cell.angle_gamma   90.00
#
_symmetry.space_group_name_H-M   'P 1'
#
loop_
_entity.id
_entity.type
_entity.pdbx_description
1 polymer ?
#
loop_
_entity_poly.entity_id
_entity_poly.type
_entity_poly.pdbx_seq_one_letter_code
_entity_poly.pdbx_strand_id
1 'polypeptide(L)'
;MIEILFDKSREFHENINEVDDFRDIYTGISLKINGQSVAQNIEFEDFFPEFVDIFLRTCLSLLPDLYSGQSGKFELEGPFELIFEPKNSKIIIYLHFEEYKKPEKMFEVELKDFAHEVIKVTEEFTDYVFKLRQDLKKHKSTKELLDRIEEAKSWYFLKYKEKI
;
A
#
# COMPACT_ATOMS: atom_id res chain seq x y z
N MET A 1 15.02 -1.08 6.39
CA MET A 1 14.56 -1.42 5.02
C MET A 1 13.15 -1.98 5.13
N ILE A 2 12.21 -1.38 4.42
CA ILE A 2 10.83 -1.86 4.30
C ILE A 2 10.62 -2.30 2.85
N GLU A 3 9.86 -3.38 2.68
CA GLU A 3 9.48 -3.91 1.37
C GLU A 3 7.97 -4.18 1.41
N ILE A 4 7.23 -3.67 0.42
CA ILE A 4 5.82 -4.02 0.23
C ILE A 4 5.76 -4.97 -0.96
N LEU A 5 5.47 -6.23 -0.69
CA LEU A 5 5.45 -7.28 -1.70
C LEU A 5 4.02 -7.73 -1.97
N PHE A 6 3.70 -7.91 -3.26
CA PHE A 6 2.45 -8.50 -3.69
C PHE A 6 2.72 -9.91 -4.23
N ASP A 7 2.10 -10.91 -3.61
CA ASP A 7 2.10 -12.27 -4.12
C ASP A 7 1.12 -12.37 -5.28
N LYS A 8 1.64 -12.73 -6.45
CA LYS A 8 0.86 -12.88 -7.69
C LYS A 8 0.22 -14.27 -7.68
N SER A 9 -1.06 -14.36 -8.07
CA SER A 9 -1.70 -15.65 -8.26
C SER A 9 -0.97 -16.42 -9.39
N ARG A 10 -0.79 -17.74 -9.24
CA ARG A 10 -0.14 -18.59 -10.26
C ARG A 10 -1.06 -18.93 -11.44
N GLU A 11 -2.35 -18.66 -11.33
CA GLU A 11 -3.36 -18.99 -12.33
C GLU A 11 -3.96 -17.69 -12.89
N PHE A 12 -3.24 -17.04 -13.79
CA PHE A 12 -3.78 -15.91 -14.55
C PHE A 12 -3.95 -16.30 -16.02
N HIS A 13 -5.19 -16.56 -16.42
CA HIS A 13 -5.58 -16.77 -17.81
C HIS A 13 -5.96 -15.42 -18.45
N GLU A 14 -5.50 -15.22 -19.69
CA GLU A 14 -5.32 -13.94 -20.41
C GLU A 14 -6.58 -13.07 -20.72
N ASN A 15 -7.69 -13.15 -20.00
CA ASN A 15 -8.89 -12.37 -20.32
C ASN A 15 -9.45 -11.59 -19.11
N ILE A 16 -8.96 -10.36 -18.92
CA ILE A 16 -9.52 -9.38 -17.98
C ILE A 16 -10.47 -8.47 -18.78
N ASN A 17 -11.78 -8.72 -18.72
CA ASN A 17 -12.76 -7.99 -19.53
C ASN A 17 -13.43 -6.83 -18.76
N GLU A 18 -13.40 -6.82 -17.43
CA GLU A 18 -14.08 -5.79 -16.62
C GLU A 18 -13.15 -5.10 -15.59
N VAL A 19 -13.58 -3.98 -15.02
CA VAL A 19 -12.87 -3.31 -13.90
C VAL A 19 -12.90 -4.19 -12.64
N ASP A 20 -13.86 -5.10 -12.60
CA ASP A 20 -14.04 -6.11 -11.57
C ASP A 20 -13.10 -7.32 -11.76
N ASP A 21 -12.47 -7.51 -12.93
CA ASP A 21 -11.54 -8.64 -13.21
C ASP A 21 -10.08 -8.32 -12.87
N PHE A 22 -9.76 -7.06 -12.53
CA PHE A 22 -8.50 -6.77 -11.83
C PHE A 22 -8.50 -7.42 -10.45
N ARG A 23 -9.66 -7.97 -10.03
CA ARG A 23 -9.90 -8.57 -8.73
C ARG A 23 -9.22 -9.91 -8.46
N ASP A 24 -8.59 -10.51 -9.48
CA ASP A 24 -8.05 -11.87 -9.34
C ASP A 24 -6.51 -11.94 -9.34
N ILE A 25 -5.81 -10.83 -9.62
CA ILE A 25 -4.39 -10.87 -10.00
C ILE A 25 -3.43 -11.19 -8.84
N TYR A 26 -3.77 -10.75 -7.64
CA TYR A 26 -2.92 -10.87 -6.47
C TYR A 26 -3.62 -11.69 -5.40
N THR A 27 -2.86 -12.44 -4.61
CA THR A 27 -3.37 -13.35 -3.56
C THR A 27 -2.82 -13.04 -2.17
N GLY A 28 -1.84 -12.14 -2.06
CA GLY A 28 -1.17 -11.83 -0.79
C GLY A 28 -0.47 -10.47 -0.81
N ILE A 29 -0.53 -9.74 0.32
CA ILE A 29 0.32 -8.59 0.61
C ILE A 29 1.21 -9.03 1.74
N SER A 30 2.51 -8.94 1.49
CA SER A 30 3.54 -9.17 2.47
C SER A 30 4.25 -7.84 2.73
N LEU A 31 3.97 -7.23 3.88
CA LEU A 31 4.80 -6.15 4.40
C LEU A 31 6.02 -6.80 5.07
N LYS A 32 7.23 -6.52 4.59
CA LYS A 32 8.47 -6.97 5.22
C LYS A 32 9.24 -5.78 5.77
N ILE A 33 9.69 -5.89 7.00
CA ILE A 33 10.50 -4.87 7.67
C ILE A 33 11.78 -5.52 8.16
N ASN A 34 12.92 -5.07 7.63
CA ASN A 34 14.26 -5.64 7.86
C ASN A 34 14.31 -7.16 7.62
N GLY A 35 13.64 -7.62 6.56
CA GLY A 35 13.55 -9.05 6.20
C GLY A 35 12.57 -9.87 7.05
N GLN A 36 11.92 -9.27 8.05
CA GLN A 36 10.88 -9.93 8.85
C GLN A 36 9.49 -9.64 8.27
N SER A 37 8.71 -10.69 7.98
CA SER A 37 7.32 -10.53 7.55
C SER A 37 6.45 -10.04 8.70
N VAL A 38 5.79 -8.91 8.46
CA VAL A 38 4.94 -8.18 9.40
C VAL A 38 3.51 -8.68 9.34
N ALA A 39 2.99 -8.76 8.12
CA ALA A 39 1.78 -9.48 7.75
C ALA A 39 2.22 -10.65 6.87
N GLN A 40 1.88 -11.89 7.24
CA GLN A 40 2.06 -13.07 6.40
C GLN A 40 0.68 -13.48 5.88
N ASN A 41 0.60 -13.70 4.56
CA ASN A 41 -0.53 -14.34 3.88
C ASN A 41 -1.89 -13.94 4.47
N ILE A 42 -2.23 -12.65 4.37
CA ILE A 42 -3.64 -12.30 4.52
C ILE A 42 -4.32 -12.80 3.25
N GLU A 43 -4.72 -14.08 3.30
CA GLU A 43 -5.44 -14.77 2.24
C GLU A 43 -6.85 -14.17 2.20
N PHE A 44 -7.03 -13.22 1.30
CA PHE A 44 -8.36 -12.72 0.96
C PHE A 44 -8.84 -13.56 -0.22
N GLU A 45 -9.54 -14.67 0.03
CA GLU A 45 -10.04 -15.54 -1.05
C GLU A 45 -10.98 -14.79 -2.02
N ASP A 46 -11.63 -13.69 -1.59
CA ASP A 46 -12.64 -12.97 -2.39
C ASP A 46 -12.46 -11.44 -2.54
N PHE A 47 -11.45 -10.80 -1.90
CA PHE A 47 -11.35 -9.31 -1.82
C PHE A 47 -9.94 -8.73 -2.04
N PHE A 48 -9.00 -9.53 -2.56
CA PHE A 48 -7.57 -9.27 -2.42
C PHE A 48 -7.04 -7.98 -3.10
N PRO A 49 -7.32 -7.68 -4.37
CA PRO A 49 -6.83 -6.46 -5.01
C PRO A 49 -7.69 -5.21 -4.80
N GLU A 50 -8.94 -5.34 -4.35
CA GLU A 50 -9.64 -4.20 -3.73
C GLU A 50 -8.85 -3.77 -2.48
N PHE A 51 -8.40 -4.74 -1.70
CA PHE A 51 -7.51 -4.50 -0.58
C PHE A 51 -6.16 -3.87 -1.01
N VAL A 52 -5.51 -4.31 -2.10
CA VAL A 52 -4.26 -3.68 -2.60
C VAL A 52 -4.46 -2.22 -3.00
N ASP A 53 -5.46 -1.93 -3.82
CA ASP A 53 -5.73 -0.56 -4.28
C ASP A 53 -6.09 0.36 -3.11
N ILE A 54 -6.99 -0.09 -2.22
CA ILE A 54 -7.36 0.68 -1.02
C ILE A 54 -6.17 0.87 -0.09
N PHE A 55 -5.34 -0.17 0.11
CA PHE A 55 -4.15 -0.09 0.96
C PHE A 55 -3.15 0.94 0.44
N LEU A 56 -2.79 0.88 -0.85
CA LEU A 56 -1.84 1.81 -1.45
C LEU A 56 -2.38 3.24 -1.46
N ARG A 57 -3.66 3.44 -1.82
CA ARG A 57 -4.31 4.75 -1.77
C ARG A 57 -4.35 5.32 -0.37
N THR A 58 -4.63 4.48 0.63
CA THR A 58 -4.63 4.88 2.03
C THR A 58 -3.22 5.28 2.45
N CYS A 59 -2.21 4.45 2.18
CA CYS A 59 -0.83 4.75 2.52
C CYS A 59 -0.35 6.07 1.89
N LEU A 60 -0.64 6.31 0.61
CA LEU A 60 -0.34 7.59 -0.05
C LEU A 60 -1.03 8.77 0.64
N SER A 61 -2.30 8.61 1.01
CA SER A 61 -3.09 9.64 1.67
C SER A 61 -2.60 9.94 3.09
N LEU A 62 -1.99 8.97 3.76
CA LEU A 62 -1.44 9.13 5.11
C LEU A 62 -0.09 9.86 5.12
N LEU A 63 0.64 9.92 4.00
CA LEU A 63 1.98 10.53 3.98
C LEU A 63 2.02 11.98 4.52
N PRO A 64 1.10 12.90 4.15
CA PRO A 64 1.03 14.24 4.73
C PRO A 64 0.88 14.25 6.24
N ASP A 65 -0.05 13.43 6.74
CA ASP A 65 -0.37 13.35 8.16
C ASP A 65 0.86 12.85 8.92
N LEU A 66 1.48 11.78 8.42
CA LEU A 66 2.71 11.23 8.98
C LEU A 66 3.87 12.23 8.95
N TYR A 67 4.04 13.00 7.86
CA TYR A 67 5.05 14.06 7.78
C TYR A 67 4.82 15.20 8.75
N SER A 68 3.56 15.44 9.14
CA SER A 68 3.14 16.45 10.12
C SER A 68 3.16 15.95 11.56
N GLY A 69 3.41 14.66 11.78
CA GLY A 69 3.42 14.04 13.10
C GLY A 69 2.05 13.54 13.58
N GLN A 70 1.09 13.39 12.67
CA GLN A 70 -0.23 12.83 12.96
C GLN A 70 -0.27 11.34 12.60
N SER A 71 -0.92 10.55 13.45
CA SER A 71 -1.10 9.12 13.22
C SER A 71 -2.18 8.85 12.18
N GLY A 72 -1.97 7.78 11.42
CA GLY A 72 -2.91 7.27 10.44
C GLY A 72 -3.40 5.88 10.80
N LYS A 73 -4.52 5.46 10.21
CA LYS A 73 -4.95 4.07 10.24
C LYS A 73 -5.41 3.62 8.87
N PHE A 74 -5.17 2.34 8.59
CA PHE A 74 -5.80 1.61 7.50
C PHE A 74 -6.71 0.55 8.12
N GLU A 75 -7.97 0.58 7.72
CA GLU A 75 -9.03 -0.30 8.18
C GLU A 75 -9.82 -0.74 6.95
N LEU A 76 -10.05 -2.05 6.84
CA LEU A 76 -10.94 -2.65 5.85
C LEU A 76 -11.98 -3.46 6.62
N GLU A 77 -13.14 -3.79 6.03
CA GLU A 77 -14.06 -4.77 6.62
C GLU A 77 -13.35 -6.13 6.71
N GLY A 78 -12.70 -6.40 7.84
CA GLY A 78 -11.81 -7.53 8.03
C GLY A 78 -11.24 -7.58 9.44
N PRO A 79 -10.61 -8.68 9.84
CA PRO A 79 -10.28 -8.96 11.24
C PRO A 79 -9.06 -8.18 11.74
N PHE A 80 -8.61 -7.14 11.04
CA PHE A 80 -7.42 -6.40 11.43
C PHE A 80 -7.43 -4.93 11.00
N GLU A 81 -6.65 -4.13 11.71
CA GLU A 81 -6.29 -2.77 11.34
C GLU A 81 -4.77 -2.58 11.39
N LEU A 82 -4.27 -1.68 10.55
CA LEU A 82 -2.89 -1.19 10.61
C LEU A 82 -2.89 0.23 11.13
N ILE A 83 -2.16 0.46 12.23
CA ILE A 83 -1.98 1.80 12.80
C ILE A 83 -0.57 2.28 12.49
N PHE A 84 -0.48 3.52 12.04
CA PHE A 84 0.74 4.18 11.61
C PHE A 84 1.01 5.37 12.54
N GLU A 85 1.99 5.24 13.43
CA GLU A 85 2.32 6.26 14.43
C GLU A 85 3.68 6.90 14.11
N PRO A 86 3.74 8.20 13.79
CA PRO A 86 5.00 8.86 13.53
C PRO A 86 5.81 9.05 14.82
N LYS A 87 7.12 8.76 14.75
CA LYS A 87 8.07 8.91 15.84
C LYS A 87 9.38 9.51 15.32
N ASN A 88 9.50 10.84 15.43
CA ASN A 88 10.65 11.60 14.90
C ASN A 88 10.83 11.38 13.38
N SER A 89 11.95 10.81 12.94
CA SER A 89 12.20 10.45 11.52
C SER A 89 11.59 9.12 11.12
N LYS A 90 10.98 8.41 12.07
CA LYS A 90 10.51 7.04 11.94
C LYS A 90 8.99 6.97 12.01
N ILE A 91 8.47 5.81 11.68
CA ILE A 91 7.09 5.42 11.83
C ILE A 91 7.06 4.07 12.54
N ILE A 92 6.18 3.97 13.53
CA ILE A 92 5.83 2.72 14.17
C ILE A 92 4.56 2.20 13.49
N ILE A 93 4.61 0.97 13.01
CA ILE A 93 3.47 0.29 12.39
C ILE A 93 3.01 -0.79 13.35
N TYR A 94 1.76 -0.70 13.77
CA TYR A 94 1.11 -1.72 14.59
C TYR A 94 0.14 -2.53 13.74
N LEU A 95 0.17 -3.84 13.91
CA LEU A 95 -0.84 -4.74 13.40
C LEU A 95 -1.74 -5.17 14.56
N HIS A 96 -3.00 -4.80 14.47
CA HIS A 96 -4.04 -5.15 15.44
C HIS A 96 -4.99 -6.13 14.79
N PHE A 97 -5.28 -7.25 15.45
CA PHE A 97 -6.32 -8.17 15.03
C PHE A 97 -7.52 -8.02 15.98
N GLU A 98 -8.75 -7.97 15.46
CA GLU A 98 -9.97 -7.79 16.24
C GLU A 98 -10.11 -8.83 17.37
N GLU A 99 -9.61 -10.05 17.12
CA GLU A 99 -9.64 -11.15 18.08
C GLU A 99 -8.68 -10.94 19.27
N TYR A 100 -7.72 -10.01 19.17
CA TYR A 100 -6.65 -9.80 20.14
C TYR A 100 -6.61 -8.36 20.66
N LYS A 101 -6.89 -8.16 21.95
CA LYS A 101 -6.94 -6.84 22.63
C LYS A 101 -5.61 -6.05 22.69
N LYS A 102 -4.50 -6.56 22.16
CA LYS A 102 -3.19 -5.88 22.14
C LYS A 102 -2.58 -5.96 20.74
N PRO A 103 -1.84 -4.92 20.30
CA PRO A 103 -1.04 -5.01 19.08
C PRO A 103 -0.14 -6.23 19.17
N GLU A 104 -0.29 -7.14 18.20
CA GLU A 104 0.41 -8.42 18.23
C GLU A 104 1.86 -8.24 17.77
N LYS A 105 2.11 -7.24 16.90
CA LYS A 105 3.44 -6.91 16.41
C LYS A 105 3.59 -5.40 16.20
N MET A 106 4.78 -4.91 16.53
CA MET A 106 5.20 -3.52 16.39
C MET A 106 6.45 -3.48 15.52
N PHE A 107 6.46 -2.63 14.51
CA PHE A 107 7.60 -2.46 13.62
C PHE A 107 8.01 -1.01 13.53
N GLU A 108 9.30 -0.76 13.51
CA GLU A 108 9.87 0.58 13.44
C GLU A 108 10.67 0.71 12.14
N VAL A 109 10.30 1.67 11.29
CA VAL A 109 10.99 1.96 10.02
C VAL A 109 11.22 3.44 9.86
N GLU A 110 12.21 3.83 9.05
CA GLU A 110 12.37 5.22 8.67
C GLU A 110 11.16 5.67 7.83
N LEU A 111 10.57 6.81 8.18
CA LEU A 111 9.44 7.38 7.44
C LEU A 111 9.84 7.69 5.99
N LYS A 112 11.11 8.03 5.77
CA LYS A 112 11.68 8.21 4.44
C LYS A 112 11.60 6.92 3.62
N ASP A 113 12.04 5.80 4.19
CA ASP A 113 12.03 4.51 3.51
C ASP A 113 10.59 4.04 3.24
N PHE A 114 9.70 4.21 4.21
CA PHE A 114 8.27 3.92 4.06
C PHE A 114 7.65 4.71 2.91
N ALA A 115 7.82 6.02 2.89
CA ALA A 115 7.24 6.86 1.85
C ALA A 115 7.79 6.53 0.46
N HIS A 116 9.09 6.30 0.37
CA HIS A 116 9.74 5.90 -0.89
C HIS A 116 9.13 4.59 -1.41
N GLU A 117 9.01 3.58 -0.56
CA GLU A 117 8.48 2.27 -0.96
C GLU A 117 7.00 2.35 -1.33
N VAL A 118 6.16 3.09 -0.58
CA VAL A 118 4.74 3.29 -0.92
C VAL A 118 4.58 3.91 -2.31
N ILE A 119 5.34 4.97 -2.61
CA ILE A 119 5.28 5.66 -3.90
C ILE A 119 5.71 4.71 -5.02
N LYS A 120 6.90 4.12 -4.89
CA LYS A 120 7.46 3.20 -5.87
C LYS A 120 6.52 2.03 -6.17
N VAL A 121 6.01 1.38 -5.13
CA VAL A 121 5.14 0.20 -5.27
C VAL A 121 3.79 0.57 -5.88
N THR A 122 3.26 1.77 -5.59
CA THR A 122 2.04 2.25 -6.25
C THR A 122 2.27 2.52 -7.74
N GLU A 123 3.42 3.07 -8.11
CA GLU A 123 3.79 3.25 -9.52
C GLU A 123 3.92 1.93 -10.26
N GLU A 124 4.65 0.97 -9.68
CA GLU A 124 4.83 -0.36 -10.25
C GLU A 124 3.49 -1.09 -10.44
N PHE A 125 2.60 -0.99 -9.45
CA PHE A 125 1.24 -1.51 -9.53
C PHE A 125 0.44 -0.85 -10.66
N THR A 126 0.47 0.48 -10.73
CA THR A 126 -0.26 1.26 -11.75
C THR A 126 0.25 0.95 -13.16
N ASP A 127 1.56 0.87 -13.34
CA ASP A 127 2.19 0.51 -14.61
C ASP A 127 1.81 -0.91 -15.04
N TYR A 128 1.77 -1.84 -14.10
CA TYR A 128 1.36 -3.21 -14.36
C TYR A 128 -0.11 -3.28 -14.78
N VAL A 129 -1.01 -2.59 -14.08
CA VAL A 129 -2.44 -2.46 -14.43
C VAL A 129 -2.58 -1.91 -15.86
N PHE A 130 -1.83 -0.87 -16.21
CA PHE A 130 -1.85 -0.26 -17.53
C PHE A 130 -1.26 -1.12 -18.65
N LYS A 131 -0.33 -2.03 -18.34
CA LYS A 131 0.17 -3.02 -19.30
C LYS A 131 -0.93 -3.99 -19.70
N LEU A 132 -1.75 -4.41 -18.73
CA LEU A 132 -2.87 -5.33 -18.96
C LEU A 132 -4.07 -4.63 -19.62
N ARG A 133 -4.37 -3.41 -19.19
CA ARG A 133 -5.61 -2.70 -19.55
C ARG A 133 -5.34 -1.23 -19.84
N GLN A 134 -4.93 -0.98 -21.08
CA GLN A 134 -4.57 0.35 -21.56
C GLN A 134 -5.76 1.32 -21.60
N ASP A 135 -6.98 0.81 -21.67
CA ASP A 135 -8.22 1.59 -21.64
C ASP A 135 -8.39 2.37 -20.32
N LEU A 136 -7.88 1.82 -19.20
CA LEU A 136 -7.95 2.49 -17.90
C LEU A 136 -7.09 3.75 -17.81
N LYS A 137 -6.11 3.97 -18.70
CA LYS A 137 -5.28 5.19 -18.71
C LYS A 137 -6.09 6.48 -18.81
N LYS A 138 -7.30 6.40 -19.36
CA LYS A 138 -8.20 7.55 -19.53
C LYS A 138 -9.29 7.62 -18.45
N HIS A 139 -9.39 6.60 -17.59
CA HIS A 139 -10.43 6.52 -16.56
C HIS A 139 -10.19 7.55 -15.44
N LYS A 140 -11.28 8.10 -14.89
CA LYS A 140 -11.21 9.17 -13.87
C LYS A 140 -10.48 8.70 -12.61
N SER A 141 -10.83 7.53 -12.07
CA SER A 141 -10.23 6.98 -10.85
C SER A 141 -8.73 6.72 -10.96
N THR A 142 -8.23 6.43 -12.17
CA THR A 142 -6.80 6.22 -12.39
C THR A 142 -6.05 7.52 -12.58
N LYS A 143 -6.67 8.56 -13.16
CA LYS A 143 -6.11 9.92 -13.13
C LYS A 143 -5.96 10.42 -11.70
N GLU A 144 -6.98 10.25 -10.87
CA GLU A 144 -6.91 10.64 -9.45
C GLU A 144 -5.81 9.88 -8.69
N LEU A 145 -5.54 8.63 -9.05
CA LEU A 145 -4.42 7.88 -8.47
C LEU A 145 -3.06 8.46 -8.91
N LEU A 146 -2.89 8.74 -10.21
CA LEU A 146 -1.67 9.35 -10.74
C LEU A 146 -1.40 10.72 -10.13
N ASP A 147 -2.44 11.55 -9.99
CA ASP A 147 -2.32 12.87 -9.35
C ASP A 147 -1.84 12.73 -7.90
N ARG A 148 -2.38 11.76 -7.14
CA ARG A 148 -1.93 11.46 -5.77
C ARG A 148 -0.50 10.96 -5.70
N ILE A 149 -0.05 10.16 -6.68
CA ILE A 149 1.36 9.73 -6.77
C ILE A 149 2.26 10.95 -6.95
N GLU A 150 1.91 11.87 -7.85
CA GLU A 150 2.71 13.08 -8.10
C GLU A 150 2.69 14.06 -6.90
N GLU A 151 1.56 14.18 -6.20
CA GLU A 151 1.48 14.90 -4.94
C GLU A 151 2.40 14.29 -3.87
N ALA A 152 2.39 12.96 -3.74
CA ALA A 152 3.25 12.24 -2.81
C ALA A 152 4.74 12.42 -3.12
N LYS A 153 5.16 12.33 -4.39
CA LYS A 153 6.53 12.65 -4.82
C LYS A 153 6.91 14.08 -4.50
N SER A 154 5.99 15.03 -4.69
CA SER A 154 6.22 16.43 -4.38
C SER A 154 6.45 16.64 -2.88
N TRP A 155 5.64 16.02 -2.02
CA TRP A 155 5.87 16.05 -0.57
C TRP A 155 7.17 15.39 -0.16
N TYR A 156 7.51 14.24 -0.75
CA TYR A 156 8.77 13.56 -0.51
C TYR A 156 9.97 14.47 -0.83
N PHE A 157 9.97 15.09 -2.01
CA PHE A 157 11.01 16.04 -2.40
C PHE A 157 11.05 17.26 -1.49
N LEU A 158 9.91 17.81 -1.09
CA LEU A 158 9.86 18.95 -0.19
C LEU A 158 10.47 18.62 1.19
N LYS A 159 10.17 17.43 1.73
CA LYS A 159 10.63 16.97 3.05
C LYS A 159 12.09 16.55 3.05
N TYR A 160 12.55 15.81 2.04
CA TYR A 160 13.86 15.17 2.03
C TYR A 160 14.87 15.76 1.04
N LYS A 161 14.43 16.64 0.13
CA LYS A 161 15.24 17.22 -0.96
C LYS A 161 15.81 16.17 -1.92
N GLU A 162 15.11 15.05 -2.07
CA GLU A 162 15.48 13.92 -2.91
C GLU A 162 14.36 13.60 -3.90
N LYS A 163 14.74 13.14 -5.10
CA LYS A 163 13.79 12.68 -6.11
C LYS A 163 13.61 11.17 -5.98
N ILE A 164 12.40 10.72 -6.30
CA ILE A 164 12.04 9.32 -6.51
C ILE A 164 12.01 9.08 -8.02
#